data_AF-A0A4R2RQW7-F1
#
_entry.id   AF-A0A4R2RQW7-F1
#
_cell.length_a   1.000
_cell.length_b   1.000
_cell.length_c   1.000
_cell.angle_alpha   90.00
_cell.angle_beta   90.00
_cell.angle_gamma   90.00
#
_symmetry.space_group_name_H-M   'P 1'
#
loop_
_entity.id
_entity.type
_entity.pdbx_description
1 polymer ?
#
loop_
_entity_poly.entity_id
_entity_poly.type
_entity_poly.pdbx_seq_one_letter_code
_entity_poly.pdbx_strand_id
1 'polypeptide(L)'
;MHRGIAVAEDDVGRVIAAIKDEGLSTGGQRRPVEVWPLAGPRMLLEGDVDSIDLRPGEARPAVYAADAYGAMHYACRPNRIAGGGVPLMIEFDAPSQEVCVDGNDLLYVMFSRIARIEVARSVLEACYGRAILDYAERAWATDDPMLRITLCDLAVWDPEVVAAHHANRLLIRGKSATLFRSAFKVMLPVAATAIVAVRRVEECPPEPRFDVSIEALTL
;
A
#
# COMPACT_ATOMS: atom_id res chain seq x y z
N MET A 1 -11.65 -2.82 -0.34
CA MET A 1 -10.39 -2.31 -0.94
C MET A 1 -10.47 -2.37 -2.46
N HIS A 2 -9.56 -1.71 -3.18
CA HIS A 2 -9.56 -1.72 -4.65
C HIS A 2 -8.21 -2.08 -5.25
N ARG A 3 -8.22 -2.77 -6.39
CA ARG A 3 -7.04 -3.05 -7.22
C ARG A 3 -7.32 -2.61 -8.65
N GLY A 4 -6.40 -1.82 -9.20
CA GLY A 4 -6.40 -1.42 -10.59
C GLY A 4 -5.44 -2.25 -11.42
N ILE A 5 -5.89 -2.76 -12.56
CA ILE A 5 -5.06 -3.43 -13.56
C ILE A 5 -5.35 -2.89 -14.96
N ALA A 6 -4.44 -3.13 -15.89
CA ALA A 6 -4.68 -2.91 -17.31
C ALA A 6 -4.49 -4.24 -18.03
N VAL A 7 -5.43 -4.60 -18.89
CA VAL A 7 -5.47 -5.89 -19.61
C VAL A 7 -5.59 -5.63 -21.11
N ALA A 8 -5.15 -6.55 -21.95
CA ALA A 8 -5.41 -6.42 -23.39
C ALA A 8 -6.92 -6.49 -23.68
N GLU A 9 -7.43 -5.73 -24.65
CA GLU A 9 -8.87 -5.71 -24.99
C GLU A 9 -9.42 -7.12 -25.22
N ASP A 10 -8.70 -7.95 -25.98
CA ASP A 10 -9.10 -9.33 -26.31
C ASP A 10 -9.18 -10.25 -25.07
N ASP A 11 -8.52 -9.88 -23.98
CA ASP A 11 -8.49 -10.65 -22.73
C ASP A 11 -9.50 -10.18 -21.69
N VAL A 12 -10.16 -9.03 -21.87
CA VAL A 12 -11.00 -8.41 -20.83
C VAL A 12 -12.08 -9.35 -20.31
N GLY A 13 -12.85 -9.96 -21.22
CA GLY A 13 -13.95 -10.85 -20.83
C GLY A 13 -13.45 -12.05 -20.02
N ARG A 14 -12.36 -12.65 -20.47
CA ARG A 14 -11.71 -13.79 -19.81
C ARG A 14 -11.18 -13.42 -18.42
N VAL A 15 -10.50 -12.28 -18.30
CA VAL A 15 -9.93 -11.83 -17.01
C VAL A 15 -11.04 -11.46 -16.02
N ILE A 16 -12.10 -10.79 -16.46
CA ILE A 16 -13.24 -10.47 -15.59
C ILE A 16 -13.90 -11.76 -15.08
N ALA A 17 -14.15 -12.73 -15.95
CA ALA A 17 -14.74 -14.01 -15.56
C ALA A 17 -13.83 -14.75 -14.56
N ALA A 18 -12.55 -14.91 -14.87
CA ALA A 18 -11.59 -15.57 -14.00
C ALA A 18 -11.51 -14.93 -12.60
N ILE A 19 -11.48 -13.59 -12.51
CA ILE A 19 -11.44 -12.91 -11.20
C ILE A 19 -12.73 -13.14 -10.42
N LYS A 20 -13.89 -13.15 -11.09
CA LYS A 20 -15.18 -13.40 -10.41
C LYS A 20 -15.32 -14.85 -9.95
N ASP A 21 -14.84 -15.80 -10.74
CA ASP A 21 -15.03 -17.23 -10.48
C ASP A 21 -13.95 -17.78 -9.52
N GLU A 22 -12.72 -17.28 -9.61
CA GLU A 22 -11.56 -17.81 -8.89
C GLU A 22 -10.98 -16.84 -7.83
N GLY A 23 -11.33 -15.56 -7.91
CA GLY A 23 -10.76 -14.51 -7.07
C GLY A 23 -9.42 -13.98 -7.59
N LEU A 24 -8.55 -13.53 -6.68
CA LEU A 24 -7.17 -13.14 -7.01
C LEU A 24 -6.19 -14.20 -6.50
N SER A 25 -5.31 -14.65 -7.38
CA SER A 25 -4.24 -15.59 -7.08
C SER A 25 -2.88 -15.06 -7.54
N THR A 26 -1.83 -15.84 -7.34
CA THR A 26 -0.48 -15.52 -7.84
C THR A 26 -0.38 -15.61 -9.36
N GLY A 27 -1.33 -16.29 -10.01
CA GLY A 27 -1.40 -16.43 -11.46
C GLY A 27 -1.53 -15.05 -12.14
N GLY A 28 -0.60 -14.75 -13.06
CA GLY A 28 -0.67 -13.54 -13.88
C GLY A 28 0.02 -12.29 -13.32
N GLN A 29 0.65 -12.35 -12.13
CA GLN A 29 1.53 -11.26 -11.71
C GLN A 29 2.85 -11.26 -12.49
N ARG A 30 3.20 -10.12 -13.12
CA ARG A 30 4.50 -9.96 -13.79
C ARG A 30 5.69 -9.97 -12.84
N ARG A 31 5.48 -9.59 -11.58
CA ARG A 31 6.49 -9.60 -10.51
C ARG A 31 5.82 -10.08 -9.23
N PRO A 32 6.35 -11.11 -8.56
CA PRO A 32 5.83 -11.55 -7.28
C PRO A 32 6.00 -10.41 -6.26
N VAL A 33 4.94 -10.15 -5.51
CA VAL A 33 4.99 -9.31 -4.32
C VAL A 33 4.83 -10.25 -3.13
N GLU A 34 5.72 -10.14 -2.17
CA GLU A 34 5.71 -10.98 -0.97
C GLU A 34 5.66 -10.10 0.28
N VAL A 35 5.05 -10.64 1.33
CA VAL A 35 4.99 -10.03 2.65
C VAL A 35 5.32 -11.08 3.71
N TRP A 36 5.89 -10.64 4.82
CA TRP A 36 6.10 -11.45 6.02
C TRP A 36 5.11 -10.98 7.08
N PRO A 37 4.04 -11.74 7.37
CA PRO A 37 3.05 -11.35 8.35
C PRO A 37 3.66 -11.21 9.74
N LEU A 38 3.40 -10.07 10.38
CA LEU A 38 3.85 -9.82 11.75
C LEU A 38 2.65 -9.84 12.70
N ALA A 39 2.76 -10.62 13.77
CA ALA A 39 1.79 -10.63 14.86
C ALA A 39 2.24 -9.66 15.97
N GLY A 40 1.29 -8.89 16.50
CA GLY A 40 1.52 -8.04 17.67
C GLY A 40 2.60 -6.96 17.49
N PRO A 41 2.59 -6.15 16.41
CA PRO A 41 3.63 -5.13 16.17
C PRO A 41 3.81 -4.13 17.31
N ARG A 42 2.76 -3.83 18.09
CA ARG A 42 2.87 -3.00 19.30
C ARG A 42 3.57 -3.66 20.46
N MET A 43 3.29 -4.95 20.70
CA MET A 43 4.00 -5.71 21.73
C MET A 43 5.50 -5.79 21.39
N LEU A 44 5.78 -5.95 20.10
CA LEU A 44 7.13 -5.93 19.56
C LEU A 44 7.80 -4.55 19.72
N LEU A 45 7.05 -3.46 19.49
CA LEU A 45 7.53 -2.11 19.74
C LEU A 45 7.90 -1.91 21.23
N GLU A 46 7.08 -2.37 22.17
CA GLU A 46 7.35 -2.22 23.60
C GLU A 46 8.57 -3.03 24.10
N GLY A 47 9.05 -4.00 23.30
CA GLY A 47 10.19 -4.85 23.60
C GLY A 47 11.54 -4.38 23.05
N ASP A 48 12.52 -5.29 23.08
CA ASP A 48 13.84 -5.09 22.48
C ASP A 48 13.76 -5.25 20.95
N VAL A 49 13.58 -4.13 20.27
CA VAL A 49 13.39 -4.07 18.81
C VAL A 49 14.63 -4.52 18.04
N ASP A 50 15.82 -4.43 18.63
CA ASP A 50 17.07 -4.79 17.95
C ASP A 50 17.22 -6.30 17.74
N SER A 51 16.43 -7.09 18.46
CA SER A 51 16.47 -8.56 18.44
C SER A 51 15.31 -9.21 17.67
N ILE A 52 14.40 -8.41 17.09
CA ILE A 52 13.18 -8.93 16.47
C ILE A 52 13.48 -9.56 15.12
N ASP A 53 13.06 -10.82 14.96
CA ASP A 53 12.91 -11.42 13.64
C ASP A 53 11.64 -10.89 12.96
N LEU A 54 11.81 -9.97 12.01
CA LEU A 54 10.74 -9.40 11.19
C LEU A 54 10.34 -10.29 10.00
N ARG A 55 10.93 -11.48 9.88
CA ARG A 55 10.55 -12.47 8.88
C ARG A 55 10.17 -13.78 9.57
N PRO A 56 9.24 -13.75 10.54
CA PRO A 56 8.85 -14.96 11.22
C PRO A 56 8.13 -15.87 10.22
N GLY A 57 8.72 -17.03 9.95
CA GLY A 57 8.14 -18.04 9.07
C GLY A 57 8.25 -17.72 7.58
N GLU A 58 7.22 -18.11 6.83
CA GLU A 58 7.25 -18.11 5.36
C GLU A 58 6.70 -16.81 4.76
N ALA A 59 7.38 -16.35 3.71
CA ALA A 59 6.89 -15.27 2.88
C ALA A 59 5.55 -15.66 2.25
N ARG A 60 4.57 -14.76 2.30
CA ARG A 60 3.26 -14.97 1.67
C ARG A 60 3.12 -14.09 0.43
N PRO A 61 2.56 -14.63 -0.68
CA PRO A 61 2.28 -13.82 -1.86
C PRO A 61 1.24 -12.74 -1.54
N ALA A 62 1.35 -11.60 -2.22
CA ALA A 62 0.47 -10.46 -2.02
C ALA A 62 0.14 -9.74 -3.34
N VAL A 63 -0.86 -8.86 -3.30
CA VAL A 63 -1.24 -7.91 -4.36
C VAL A 63 -1.23 -6.50 -3.81
N TYR A 64 -0.81 -5.54 -4.63
CA TYR A 64 -1.07 -4.13 -4.35
C TYR A 64 -2.57 -3.81 -4.44
N ALA A 65 -3.04 -3.04 -3.46
CA ALA A 65 -4.37 -2.47 -3.38
C ALA A 65 -4.30 -1.03 -2.88
N ALA A 66 -5.38 -0.28 -3.08
CA ALA A 66 -5.50 1.13 -2.71
C ALA A 66 -6.97 1.47 -2.42
N ASP A 67 -7.23 2.75 -2.14
CA ASP A 67 -8.58 3.29 -2.28
C ASP A 67 -9.04 3.28 -3.75
N ALA A 68 -10.33 3.54 -3.98
CA ALA A 68 -10.91 3.52 -5.32
C ALA A 68 -10.17 4.47 -6.28
N TYR A 69 -9.78 5.65 -5.78
CA TYR A 69 -9.08 6.64 -6.56
C TYR A 69 -7.67 6.17 -6.96
N GLY A 70 -6.85 5.75 -6.00
CA GLY A 70 -5.47 5.30 -6.27
C GLY A 70 -5.42 4.09 -7.20
N ALA A 71 -6.34 3.12 -7.00
CA ALA A 71 -6.46 1.96 -7.87
C ALA A 71 -6.85 2.36 -9.30
N MET A 72 -7.81 3.26 -9.47
CA MET A 72 -8.23 3.74 -10.80
C MET A 72 -7.11 4.49 -11.52
N HIS A 73 -6.45 5.43 -10.82
CA HIS A 73 -5.32 6.16 -11.36
C HIS A 73 -4.16 5.22 -11.78
N TYR A 74 -3.94 4.15 -11.01
CA TYR A 74 -2.95 3.13 -11.35
C TYR A 74 -3.33 2.30 -12.59
N ALA A 75 -4.60 1.90 -12.72
CA ALA A 75 -5.10 1.19 -13.90
C ALA A 75 -4.96 2.04 -15.17
N CYS A 76 -5.22 3.34 -15.05
CA CYS A 76 -5.24 4.32 -16.14
C CYS A 76 -3.89 4.90 -16.53
N ARG A 77 -2.76 4.44 -15.98
CA ARG A 77 -1.45 5.03 -16.31
C ARG A 77 -1.17 5.01 -17.82
N PRO A 78 -0.68 6.11 -18.43
CA PRO A 78 -0.50 6.22 -19.88
C PRO A 78 0.29 5.06 -20.51
N ASN A 79 1.37 4.63 -19.85
CA ASN A 79 2.21 3.52 -20.33
C ASN A 79 1.52 2.15 -20.31
N ARG A 80 0.37 2.02 -19.65
CA ARG A 80 -0.43 0.81 -19.61
C ARG A 80 -1.54 0.82 -20.66
N ILE A 81 -2.13 1.98 -20.89
CA ILE A 81 -3.25 2.15 -21.83
C ILE A 81 -2.78 2.41 -23.27
N ALA A 82 -1.62 3.07 -23.47
CA ALA A 82 -1.08 3.42 -24.79
C ALA A 82 -0.78 2.19 -25.67
N GLY A 83 -0.65 1.00 -25.07
CA GLY A 83 -0.50 -0.26 -25.78
C GLY A 83 -1.82 -1.00 -26.06
N GLY A 84 -2.96 -0.32 -26.03
CA GLY A 84 -4.29 -0.97 -26.15
C GLY A 84 -4.75 -1.65 -24.86
N GLY A 85 -4.26 -1.18 -23.72
CA GLY A 85 -4.66 -1.71 -22.41
C GLY A 85 -5.99 -1.13 -21.95
N VAL A 86 -6.91 -2.00 -21.58
CA VAL A 86 -8.20 -1.66 -20.98
C VAL A 86 -8.04 -1.63 -19.46
N PRO A 87 -8.28 -0.47 -18.82
CA PRO A 87 -8.23 -0.36 -17.36
C PRO A 87 -9.42 -1.10 -16.72
N LEU A 88 -9.12 -1.98 -15.77
CA LEU A 88 -10.10 -2.67 -14.93
C LEU A 88 -9.93 -2.28 -13.47
N MET A 89 -11.06 -2.15 -12.79
CA MET A 89 -11.18 -1.95 -11.35
C MET A 89 -11.78 -3.19 -10.70
N ILE A 90 -11.08 -3.69 -9.69
CA ILE A 90 -11.48 -4.83 -8.88
C ILE A 90 -11.73 -4.31 -7.46
N GLU A 91 -12.94 -4.50 -6.97
CA GLU A 91 -13.36 -4.17 -5.61
C GLU A 91 -13.53 -5.46 -4.84
N PHE A 92 -12.94 -5.54 -3.65
CA PHE A 92 -12.94 -6.76 -2.84
C PHE A 92 -12.76 -6.45 -1.36
N ASP A 93 -13.22 -7.37 -0.53
CA ASP A 93 -13.00 -7.34 0.91
C ASP A 93 -11.73 -8.12 1.28
N ALA A 94 -11.02 -7.62 2.28
CA ALA A 94 -9.83 -8.27 2.81
C ALA A 94 -9.85 -8.14 4.34
N PRO A 95 -9.63 -9.23 5.09
CA PRO A 95 -9.51 -9.15 6.54
C PRO A 95 -8.34 -8.25 6.94
N SER A 96 -8.46 -7.48 8.01
CA SER A 96 -7.42 -6.52 8.43
C SER A 96 -6.09 -7.19 8.73
N GLN A 97 -6.10 -8.43 9.24
CA GLN A 97 -4.89 -9.22 9.49
C GLN A 97 -4.18 -9.70 8.20
N GLU A 98 -4.83 -9.54 7.05
CA GLU A 98 -4.28 -9.91 5.73
C GLU A 98 -3.80 -8.70 4.94
N VAL A 99 -3.75 -7.54 5.56
CA VAL A 99 -3.44 -6.26 4.94
C VAL A 99 -2.31 -5.58 5.71
N CYS A 100 -1.29 -5.12 5.00
CA CYS A 100 -0.31 -4.19 5.53
C CYS A 100 -0.18 -2.97 4.62
N VAL A 101 0.29 -1.86 5.18
CA VAL A 101 0.54 -0.63 4.43
C VAL A 101 1.67 -0.85 3.43
N ASP A 102 1.52 -0.36 2.20
CA ASP A 102 2.64 -0.30 1.25
C ASP A 102 3.53 0.92 1.54
N GLY A 103 4.56 0.72 2.35
CA GLY A 103 5.47 1.78 2.76
C GLY A 103 6.43 2.32 1.69
N ASN A 104 6.51 1.69 0.51
CA ASN A 104 7.55 1.93 -0.50
C ASN A 104 7.61 3.36 -1.02
N ASP A 105 6.45 3.96 -1.28
CA ASP A 105 6.35 5.27 -1.94
C ASP A 105 6.33 6.45 -0.94
N LEU A 106 6.27 6.18 0.38
CA LEU A 106 6.27 7.24 1.41
C LEU A 106 6.92 6.84 2.75
N LEU A 107 6.38 5.84 3.46
CA LEU A 107 6.77 5.57 4.86
C LEU A 107 8.27 5.27 5.02
N TYR A 108 8.85 4.40 4.20
CA TYR A 108 10.28 4.09 4.32
C TYR A 108 11.15 5.33 4.11
N VAL A 109 10.72 6.27 3.27
CA VAL A 109 11.43 7.54 3.10
C VAL A 109 11.28 8.43 4.33
N MET A 110 10.08 8.51 4.90
CA MET A 110 9.83 9.30 6.13
C MET A 110 10.59 8.76 7.34
N PHE A 111 10.77 7.45 7.43
CA PHE A 111 11.54 6.83 8.50
C PHE A 111 13.05 6.96 8.28
N SER A 112 13.53 6.91 7.04
CA SER A 112 14.97 6.87 6.76
C SER A 112 15.61 8.21 6.37
N ARG A 113 14.89 9.10 5.67
CA ARG A 113 15.48 10.23 4.93
C ARG A 113 14.65 11.52 5.06
N ILE A 114 14.34 11.93 6.29
CA ILE A 114 13.58 13.16 6.54
C ILE A 114 14.51 14.32 6.88
N ALA A 115 14.26 15.50 6.29
CA ALA A 115 14.96 16.74 6.65
C ALA A 115 14.12 17.61 7.62
N ARG A 116 12.79 17.47 7.56
CA ARG A 116 11.83 18.35 8.26
C ARG A 116 10.92 17.56 9.19
N ILE A 117 11.45 17.15 10.36
CA ILE A 117 10.76 16.27 11.33
C ILE A 117 9.36 16.78 11.71
N GLU A 118 9.20 18.07 12.02
CA GLU A 118 7.90 18.61 12.45
C GLU A 118 6.81 18.55 11.36
N VAL A 119 7.21 18.76 10.11
CA VAL A 119 6.30 18.64 8.97
C VAL A 119 5.98 17.17 8.74
N ALA A 120 6.98 16.30 8.84
CA ALA A 120 6.80 14.85 8.71
C ALA A 120 5.87 14.28 9.77
N ARG A 121 6.02 14.70 11.04
CA ARG A 121 5.14 14.33 12.16
C ARG A 121 3.69 14.67 11.83
N SER A 122 3.44 15.91 11.41
CA SER A 122 2.09 16.38 11.06
C SER A 122 1.47 15.58 9.90
N VAL A 123 2.26 15.28 8.87
CA VAL A 123 1.81 14.49 7.72
C VAL A 123 1.56 13.03 8.10
N LEU A 124 2.46 12.44 8.89
CA LEU A 124 2.33 11.07 9.37
C LEU A 124 1.07 10.89 10.22
N GLU A 125 0.85 11.77 11.20
CA GLU A 125 -0.35 11.73 12.04
C GLU A 125 -1.62 11.89 11.20
N ALA A 126 -1.62 12.79 10.20
CA ALA A 126 -2.79 13.00 9.34
C ALA A 126 -3.08 11.82 8.39
N CYS A 127 -2.05 11.15 7.88
CA CYS A 127 -2.21 10.08 6.88
C CYS A 127 -2.30 8.66 7.48
N TYR A 128 -1.78 8.46 8.69
CA TYR A 128 -1.60 7.14 9.32
C TYR A 128 -2.07 7.12 10.79
N GLY A 129 -2.68 8.20 11.28
CA GLY A 129 -3.19 8.32 12.64
C GLY A 129 -2.10 8.53 13.69
N ARG A 130 -2.47 8.72 14.95
CA ARG A 130 -1.48 9.00 16.01
C ARG A 130 -0.51 7.83 16.26
N ALA A 131 -0.97 6.60 16.07
CA ALA A 131 -0.22 5.37 16.31
C ALA A 131 1.13 5.31 15.55
N ILE A 132 1.23 5.89 14.36
CA ILE A 132 2.47 5.85 13.58
C ILE A 132 3.61 6.61 14.25
N LEU A 133 3.29 7.58 15.12
CA LEU A 133 4.27 8.45 15.75
C LEU A 133 5.16 7.69 16.73
N ASP A 134 4.63 6.69 17.43
CA ASP A 134 5.41 5.87 18.37
C ASP A 134 6.57 5.15 17.67
N TYR A 135 6.36 4.73 16.42
CA TYR A 135 7.38 4.11 15.58
C TYR A 135 8.31 5.16 14.96
N ALA A 136 7.74 6.24 14.41
CA ALA A 136 8.49 7.25 13.69
C ALA A 136 9.43 8.04 14.61
N GLU A 137 8.99 8.41 15.81
CA GLU A 137 9.81 9.16 16.76
C GLU A 137 10.99 8.34 17.25
N ARG A 138 10.81 7.04 17.47
CA ARG A 138 11.92 6.12 17.76
C ARG A 138 12.89 5.98 16.59
N ALA A 139 12.38 5.94 15.36
CA ALA A 139 13.22 5.87 14.17
C ALA A 139 14.05 7.15 14.01
N TRP A 140 13.49 8.31 14.31
CA TRP A 140 14.19 9.59 14.25
C TRP A 140 15.17 9.80 15.41
N ALA A 141 15.01 9.09 16.53
CA ALA A 141 15.89 9.16 17.69
C ALA A 141 17.15 8.28 17.57
N THR A 142 17.21 7.37 16.59
CA THR A 142 18.36 6.48 16.36
C THR A 142 19.14 6.86 15.11
N ASP A 143 20.45 6.66 15.13
CA ASP A 143 21.32 6.76 13.95
C ASP A 143 21.45 5.43 13.18
N ASP A 144 20.92 4.33 13.70
CA ASP A 144 20.98 3.03 13.04
C ASP A 144 19.96 2.94 11.89
N PRO A 145 20.41 2.89 10.61
CA PRO A 145 19.51 2.78 9.47
C PRO A 145 18.70 1.47 9.47
N MET A 146 19.22 0.37 10.00
CA MET A 146 18.50 -0.90 10.07
C MET A 146 17.37 -0.84 11.09
N LEU A 147 17.60 -0.20 12.24
CA LEU A 147 16.55 0.01 13.22
C LEU A 147 15.42 0.90 12.67
N ARG A 148 15.75 1.93 11.88
CA ARG A 148 14.73 2.77 11.21
C ARG A 148 13.84 1.97 10.27
N ILE A 149 14.43 1.06 9.49
CA ILE A 149 13.66 0.17 8.59
C ILE A 149 12.82 -0.81 9.41
N THR A 150 13.40 -1.38 10.48
CA THR A 150 12.73 -2.33 11.38
C THR A 150 11.48 -1.70 12.01
N LEU A 151 11.58 -0.46 12.50
CA LEU A 151 10.45 0.27 13.06
C LEU A 151 9.38 0.57 12.01
N CYS A 152 9.77 0.85 10.76
CA CYS A 152 8.82 1.00 9.66
C CYS A 152 8.11 -0.31 9.32
N ASP A 153 8.85 -1.44 9.31
CA ASP A 153 8.31 -2.77 9.06
C ASP A 153 7.30 -3.20 10.14
N LEU A 154 7.53 -2.84 11.40
CA LEU A 154 6.54 -3.01 12.47
C LEU A 154 5.29 -2.14 12.22
N ALA A 155 5.51 -0.87 11.89
CA ALA A 155 4.43 0.09 11.73
C ALA A 155 3.46 -0.26 10.59
N VAL A 156 3.94 -0.77 9.46
CA VAL A 156 3.07 -1.12 8.32
C VAL A 156 2.09 -2.25 8.63
N TRP A 157 2.34 -3.03 9.68
CA TRP A 157 1.48 -4.11 10.16
C TRP A 157 0.62 -3.70 11.36
N ASP A 158 0.82 -2.54 11.96
CA ASP A 158 0.02 -2.09 13.12
C ASP A 158 -1.45 -1.88 12.69
N PRO A 159 -2.42 -2.61 13.28
CA PRO A 159 -3.83 -2.49 12.90
C PRO A 159 -4.39 -1.08 13.01
N GLU A 160 -3.93 -0.27 13.98
CA GLU A 160 -4.37 1.12 14.12
C GLU A 160 -3.81 2.01 13.00
N VAL A 161 -2.55 1.76 12.60
CA VAL A 161 -1.92 2.44 11.45
C VAL A 161 -2.61 2.07 10.15
N VAL A 162 -2.87 0.77 9.93
CA VAL A 162 -3.57 0.25 8.74
C VAL A 162 -4.98 0.86 8.65
N ALA A 163 -5.72 0.86 9.75
CA ALA A 163 -7.09 1.41 9.79
C ALA A 163 -7.10 2.92 9.52
N ALA A 164 -6.20 3.68 10.15
CA ALA A 164 -6.09 5.12 9.93
C ALA A 164 -5.69 5.44 8.48
N HIS A 165 -4.74 4.68 7.92
CA HIS A 165 -4.35 4.85 6.53
C HIS A 165 -5.49 4.53 5.56
N HIS A 166 -6.30 3.51 5.85
CA HIS A 166 -7.49 3.20 5.06
C HIS A 166 -8.51 4.35 5.08
N ALA A 167 -8.62 5.06 6.20
CA ALA A 167 -9.48 6.23 6.36
C ALA A 167 -8.90 7.53 5.76
N ASN A 168 -7.63 7.54 5.35
CA ASN A 168 -6.96 8.74 4.86
C ASN A 168 -7.71 9.37 3.67
N ARG A 169 -7.78 10.71 3.68
CA ARG A 169 -8.39 11.53 2.62
C ARG A 169 -7.39 12.41 1.89
N LEU A 170 -6.20 12.60 2.44
CA LEU A 170 -5.14 13.39 1.83
C LEU A 170 -4.56 12.67 0.63
N LEU A 171 -4.46 13.35 -0.50
CA LEU A 171 -3.80 12.83 -1.68
C LEU A 171 -2.30 13.03 -1.57
N ILE A 172 -1.57 11.92 -1.62
CA ILE A 172 -0.12 11.85 -1.45
C ILE A 172 0.52 11.64 -2.81
N ARG A 173 1.53 12.46 -3.13
CA ARG A 173 2.48 12.22 -4.21
C ARG A 173 3.74 11.56 -3.64
N GLY A 174 3.84 10.26 -3.87
CA GLY A 174 4.98 9.44 -3.41
C GLY A 174 6.23 9.59 -4.26
N LYS A 175 7.28 8.86 -3.87
CA LYS A 175 8.62 8.88 -4.49
C LYS A 175 8.61 8.71 -6.01
N SER A 176 7.77 7.81 -6.53
CA SER A 176 7.70 7.52 -7.97
C SER A 176 6.67 8.37 -8.72
N ALA A 177 6.34 9.56 -8.18
CA ALA A 177 5.19 10.38 -8.60
C ALA A 177 3.84 9.62 -8.57
N THR A 178 3.76 8.52 -7.83
CA THR A 178 2.51 7.79 -7.62
C THR A 178 1.56 8.65 -6.79
N LEU A 179 0.33 8.83 -7.28
CA LEU A 179 -0.75 9.50 -6.55
C LEU A 179 -1.64 8.46 -5.88
N PHE A 180 -1.80 8.57 -4.56
CA PHE A 180 -2.65 7.68 -3.76
C PHE A 180 -3.12 8.37 -2.48
N ARG A 181 -4.28 8.00 -1.97
CA ARG A 181 -4.67 8.33 -0.58
C ARG A 181 -4.25 7.21 0.36
N SER A 182 -4.44 5.97 -0.09
CA SER A 182 -3.97 4.81 0.64
C SER A 182 -3.39 3.76 -0.29
N ALA A 183 -2.36 3.06 0.19
CA ALA A 183 -1.67 2.01 -0.53
C ALA A 183 -1.37 0.85 0.41
N PHE A 184 -1.63 -0.37 -0.06
CA PHE A 184 -1.56 -1.58 0.74
C PHE A 184 -0.98 -2.74 -0.06
N LYS A 185 -0.43 -3.71 0.66
CA LYS A 185 -0.20 -5.07 0.19
C LYS A 185 -1.23 -5.97 0.88
N VAL A 186 -2.00 -6.70 0.09
CA VAL A 186 -3.01 -7.64 0.57
C VAL A 186 -2.54 -9.05 0.26
N MET A 187 -2.57 -9.93 1.26
CA MET A 187 -2.16 -11.32 1.09
C MET A 187 -3.05 -12.07 0.09
N LEU A 188 -2.45 -13.02 -0.61
CA LEU A 188 -3.10 -13.92 -1.54
C LEU A 188 -3.28 -15.32 -0.93
N PRO A 189 -4.28 -16.09 -1.40
CA PRO A 189 -5.30 -15.70 -2.38
C PRO A 189 -6.40 -14.79 -1.78
N VAL A 190 -6.97 -13.91 -2.60
CA VAL A 190 -8.27 -13.27 -2.29
C VAL A 190 -9.36 -14.17 -2.88
N ALA A 191 -10.21 -14.74 -2.04
CA ALA A 191 -11.24 -15.67 -2.49
C ALA A 191 -12.27 -15.00 -3.43
N ALA A 192 -12.83 -15.78 -4.36
CA ALA A 192 -13.91 -15.33 -5.25
C ALA A 192 -15.09 -14.72 -4.48
N THR A 193 -15.46 -15.29 -3.33
CA THR A 193 -16.54 -14.79 -2.46
C THR A 193 -16.25 -13.43 -1.83
N ALA A 194 -14.98 -13.00 -1.80
CA ALA A 194 -14.58 -11.68 -1.32
C ALA A 194 -14.55 -10.64 -2.44
N ILE A 195 -14.74 -11.03 -3.70
CA ILE A 195 -14.83 -10.11 -4.83
C ILE A 195 -16.22 -9.47 -4.83
N VAL A 196 -16.25 -8.15 -4.64
CA VAL A 196 -17.48 -7.37 -4.62
C VAL A 196 -17.87 -6.95 -6.04
N ALA A 197 -16.90 -6.47 -6.82
CA ALA A 197 -17.14 -6.05 -8.19
C ALA A 197 -15.87 -6.12 -9.06
N VAL A 198 -16.08 -6.38 -10.35
CA VAL A 198 -15.03 -6.22 -11.38
C VAL A 198 -15.65 -5.46 -12.54
N ARG A 199 -15.09 -4.29 -12.86
CA ARG A 199 -15.65 -3.36 -13.86
C ARG A 199 -14.57 -2.75 -14.74
N ARG A 200 -14.92 -2.46 -15.99
CA ARG A 200 -14.13 -1.58 -16.87
C ARG A 200 -14.15 -0.16 -16.29
N VAL A 201 -13.04 0.57 -16.45
CA VAL A 201 -13.02 2.01 -16.22
C VAL A 201 -13.33 2.68 -17.55
N GLU A 202 -14.47 3.36 -17.62
CA GLU A 202 -14.93 4.02 -18.85
C GLU A 202 -14.15 5.30 -19.15
N GLU A 203 -13.81 6.05 -18.10
CA GLU A 203 -13.09 7.32 -18.21
C GLU A 203 -11.96 7.36 -17.19
N CYS A 204 -10.76 7.67 -17.66
CA CYS A 204 -9.61 7.85 -16.81
C CYS A 204 -9.61 9.26 -16.22
N PRO A 205 -9.52 9.41 -14.89
CA PRO A 205 -9.57 10.72 -14.27
C PRO A 205 -8.37 11.57 -14.69
N PRO A 206 -8.51 12.90 -14.81
CA PRO A 206 -7.37 13.79 -14.97
C PRO A 206 -6.49 13.74 -13.72
N GLU A 207 -5.22 14.16 -13.86
CA GLU A 207 -4.31 14.26 -12.74
C GLU A 207 -4.78 15.37 -11.76
N PRO A 208 -5.09 15.05 -10.50
CA PRO A 208 -5.56 16.02 -9.53
C PRO A 208 -4.38 16.77 -8.89
N ARG A 209 -4.72 17.83 -8.15
CA ARG A 209 -3.80 18.44 -7.20
C ARG A 209 -3.60 17.52 -5.99
N PHE A 210 -2.35 17.33 -5.58
CA PHE A 210 -1.99 16.60 -4.37
C PHE A 210 -1.88 17.54 -3.16
N ASP A 211 -2.14 16.99 -1.97
CA ASP A 211 -2.06 17.68 -0.68
C ASP A 211 -0.66 17.57 -0.07
N VAL A 212 -0.02 16.42 -0.28
CA VAL A 212 1.29 16.07 0.28
C VAL A 212 2.22 15.64 -0.85
N SER A 213 3.47 16.14 -0.83
CA SER A 213 4.53 15.65 -1.71
C SER A 213 5.74 15.25 -0.88
N ILE A 214 6.29 14.07 -1.18
CA ILE A 214 7.50 13.58 -0.53
C ILE A 214 8.70 14.51 -0.77
N GLU A 215 8.80 15.14 -1.94
CA GLU A 215 9.89 16.07 -2.27
C GLU A 215 9.91 17.26 -1.32
N ALA A 216 8.74 17.75 -0.90
CA ALA A 216 8.62 18.87 0.04
C ALA A 216 9.04 18.51 1.48
N LEU A 217 9.22 17.21 1.77
CA LEU A 217 9.60 16.67 3.08
C LEU A 217 11.09 16.28 3.16
N THR A 218 11.71 16.02 2.01
CA THR A 218 13.10 15.57 1.89
C THR A 218 14.08 16.68 1.49
N LEU A 219 13.58 17.82 1.03
CA LEU A 219 14.35 19.04 0.73
C LEU A 219 14.34 20.00 1.93
#